data_AF-A0A4Q2Y790-F1
#
_entry.id   AF-A0A4Q2Y790-F1
#
_cell.length_a   1.000
_cell.length_b   1.000
_cell.length_c   1.000
_cell.angle_alpha   90.00
_cell.angle_beta   90.00
_cell.angle_gamma   90.00
#
_symmetry.space_group_name_H-M   'P 1'
#
loop_
_entity.id
_entity.type
_entity.pdbx_description
1 polymer ?
#
loop_
_entity_poly.entity_id
_entity_poly.type
_entity_poly.pdbx_seq_one_letter_code
_entity_poly.pdbx_strand_id
1 'polypeptide(L)'
;MGGEGYNEWSDSLRDVQELVEFPDLQNRIADVRETARQMRVEAKRDLKKPDWAVVKSDVLTPLVEVRKSVREELLRRRSGEALVPIDRDPVPGRYSEQVRNYYEKLGKD
;
A
#
# COMPACT_ATOMS: atom_id res chain seq x y z
N MET A 1 -11.31 17.42 12.29
CA MET A 1 -12.09 16.54 11.41
C MET A 1 -13.58 16.82 11.62
N GLY A 2 -14.17 17.67 10.78
CA GLY A 2 -15.63 17.87 10.74
C GLY A 2 -16.32 16.60 10.22
N GLY A 3 -17.62 16.48 10.44
CA GLY A 3 -18.35 15.22 10.28
C GLY A 3 -18.27 14.55 8.90
N GLU A 4 -18.04 15.31 7.82
CA GLU A 4 -17.96 14.81 6.45
C GLU A 4 -16.65 14.07 6.14
N GLY A 5 -15.49 14.64 6.52
CA GLY A 5 -14.19 14.04 6.18
C GLY A 5 -13.91 12.68 6.82
N TYR A 6 -14.61 12.32 7.91
CA TYR A 6 -14.51 10.98 8.48
C TYR A 6 -15.18 9.93 7.61
N ASN A 7 -16.36 10.23 7.05
CA ASN A 7 -17.12 9.25 6.28
C ASN A 7 -16.35 8.90 5.00
N GLU A 8 -15.89 9.90 4.27
CA GLU A 8 -15.06 9.73 3.07
C GLU A 8 -13.78 8.91 3.35
N TRP A 9 -13.11 9.21 4.46
CA TRP A 9 -11.93 8.45 4.90
C TRP A 9 -12.26 6.99 5.25
N SER A 10 -13.36 6.77 5.98
CA SER A 10 -13.81 5.42 6.35
C SER A 10 -14.20 4.59 5.14
N ASP A 11 -14.85 5.21 4.15
CA ASP A 11 -15.26 4.57 2.90
C ASP A 11 -14.03 4.24 2.06
N SER A 12 -13.09 5.17 1.93
CA SER A 12 -11.80 4.92 1.25
C SER A 12 -11.04 3.73 1.85
N LEU A 13 -11.03 3.61 3.19
CA LEU A 13 -10.40 2.47 3.85
C LEU A 13 -11.17 1.15 3.65
N ARG A 14 -12.49 1.20 3.51
CA ARG A 14 -13.29 0.02 3.14
C ARG A 14 -12.93 -0.45 1.74
N ASP A 15 -12.85 0.47 0.79
CA ASP A 15 -12.51 0.13 -0.59
C ASP A 15 -11.11 -0.48 -0.67
N VAL A 16 -10.13 0.09 0.06
CA VAL A 16 -8.79 -0.50 0.19
C VAL A 16 -8.84 -1.88 0.85
N GLN A 17 -9.64 -2.08 1.90
CA GLN A 17 -9.80 -3.37 2.54
C GLN A 17 -10.34 -4.43 1.56
N GLU A 18 -11.32 -4.08 0.73
CA GLU A 18 -11.88 -4.97 -0.30
C GLU A 18 -10.85 -5.33 -1.39
N LEU A 19 -9.96 -4.40 -1.73
CA LEU A 19 -8.89 -4.61 -2.73
C LEU A 19 -7.71 -5.44 -2.21
N VAL A 20 -7.46 -5.46 -0.90
CA VAL A 20 -6.34 -6.19 -0.33
C VAL A 20 -6.70 -7.67 -0.24
N GLU A 21 -6.01 -8.54 -0.98
CA GLU A 21 -6.33 -9.99 -1.04
C GLU A 21 -5.84 -10.80 0.18
N PHE A 22 -5.08 -10.18 1.08
CA PHE A 22 -4.45 -10.87 2.21
C PHE A 22 -5.34 -10.76 3.46
N PRO A 23 -5.89 -11.88 3.97
CA PRO A 23 -6.83 -11.84 5.09
C PRO A 23 -6.28 -11.13 6.32
N ASP A 24 -5.01 -11.33 6.66
CA ASP A 24 -4.37 -10.69 7.81
C ASP A 24 -4.30 -9.16 7.66
N LEU A 25 -4.04 -8.67 6.45
CA LEU A 25 -3.98 -7.23 6.18
C LEU A 25 -5.38 -6.62 6.12
N GLN A 26 -6.37 -7.35 5.58
CA GLN A 26 -7.78 -6.95 5.63
C GLN A 26 -8.26 -6.78 7.07
N ASN A 27 -7.98 -7.76 7.93
CA ASN A 27 -8.34 -7.72 9.35
C ASN A 27 -7.71 -6.53 10.06
N ARG A 28 -6.41 -6.28 9.84
CA ARG A 28 -5.73 -5.10 10.43
C ARG A 28 -6.35 -3.78 9.98
N ILE A 29 -6.79 -3.66 8.72
CA ILE A 29 -7.51 -2.47 8.25
C ILE A 29 -8.87 -2.34 8.94
N ALA A 30 -9.60 -3.45 9.06
CA ALA A 30 -10.90 -3.50 9.72
C ALA A 30 -10.81 -3.06 11.20
N ASP A 31 -9.82 -3.58 11.93
CA ASP A 31 -9.57 -3.23 13.33
C ASP A 31 -9.33 -1.73 13.50
N VAL A 32 -8.48 -1.14 12.66
CA VAL A 32 -8.17 0.30 12.73
C VAL A 32 -9.40 1.16 12.41
N ARG A 33 -10.21 0.76 11.43
CA ARG A 33 -11.48 1.44 11.12
C ARG A 33 -12.45 1.37 12.30
N GLU A 34 -12.54 0.22 12.97
CA GLU A 34 -13.39 0.05 14.14
C GLU A 34 -12.92 0.90 15.32
N THR A 35 -11.62 0.93 15.60
CA THR A 35 -11.03 1.82 16.62
C THR A 35 -11.37 3.28 16.35
N ALA A 36 -11.19 3.75 15.11
CA ALA A 36 -11.54 5.13 14.74
C ALA A 36 -13.05 5.42 14.86
N ARG A 37 -13.91 4.44 14.54
CA ARG A 37 -15.35 4.54 14.71
C ARG A 37 -15.72 4.71 16.17
N GLN A 38 -15.14 3.92 17.07
CA GLN A 38 -15.37 4.00 18.51
C GLN A 38 -14.97 5.38 19.06
N MET A 39 -13.75 5.84 18.75
CA MET A 39 -13.29 7.18 19.15
C MET A 39 -14.22 8.28 18.67
N ARG A 40 -14.76 8.16 17.46
CA ARG A 40 -15.71 9.12 16.92
C ARG A 40 -17.04 9.11 17.67
N VAL A 41 -17.56 7.93 18.00
CA VAL A 41 -18.79 7.79 18.80
C VAL A 41 -18.61 8.45 20.16
N GLU A 42 -17.48 8.19 20.82
CA GLU A 42 -17.14 8.79 22.12
C GLU A 42 -16.98 10.30 22.04
N ALA A 43 -16.22 10.82 21.06
CA ALA A 43 -16.05 12.25 20.84
C ALA A 43 -17.40 12.96 20.60
N LYS A 44 -18.32 12.33 19.85
CA LYS A 44 -19.68 12.85 19.65
C LYS A 44 -20.50 12.82 20.94
N ARG A 45 -20.45 11.71 21.68
CA ARG A 45 -21.17 11.54 22.95
C ARG A 45 -20.74 12.57 23.98
N ASP A 46 -19.43 12.79 24.11
CA ASP A 46 -18.84 13.64 25.14
C ASP A 46 -18.75 15.12 24.69
N LEU A 47 -19.19 15.43 23.46
CA LEU A 47 -19.12 16.76 22.82
C LEU A 47 -17.71 17.37 22.86
N LYS A 48 -16.69 16.51 22.86
CA LYS A 48 -15.28 16.88 22.95
C LYS A 48 -14.54 16.37 21.73
N LYS A 49 -13.50 17.11 21.33
CA LYS A 49 -12.59 16.64 20.29
C LYS A 49 -11.85 15.39 20.82
N PRO A 50 -11.61 14.38 19.97
CA PRO A 50 -10.81 13.24 20.38
C PRO A 50 -9.38 13.68 20.71
N ASP A 51 -8.72 12.95 21.60
CA ASP A 51 -7.31 13.16 21.89
C ASP A 51 -6.48 12.82 20.65
N TRP A 52 -5.82 13.83 20.09
CA TRP A 52 -5.02 13.67 18.88
C TRP A 52 -3.77 12.81 19.08
N ALA A 53 -3.22 12.74 20.29
CA ALA A 53 -2.14 11.82 20.59
C ALA A 53 -2.62 10.37 20.44
N VAL A 54 -3.81 10.08 20.95
CA VAL A 54 -4.45 8.75 20.89
C VAL A 54 -4.87 8.39 19.46
N VAL A 55 -5.44 9.34 18.71
CA VAL A 55 -5.73 9.12 17.27
C VAL A 55 -4.44 8.80 16.50
N LYS A 56 -3.33 9.46 16.82
CA LYS A 56 -2.04 9.20 16.16
C LYS A 56 -1.49 7.82 16.52
N SER A 57 -1.56 7.42 17.78
CA SER A 57 -1.04 6.12 18.22
C SER A 57 -1.88 4.96 17.72
N ASP A 58 -3.22 5.07 17.78
CA ASP A 58 -4.09 3.90 17.64
C ASP A 58 -4.74 3.81 16.25
N VAL A 59 -4.71 4.89 15.46
CA VAL A 59 -5.25 4.90 14.09
C VAL A 59 -4.14 5.15 13.08
N LEU A 60 -3.40 6.25 13.21
CA LEU A 60 -2.42 6.63 12.18
C LEU A 60 -1.23 5.66 12.12
N THR A 61 -0.65 5.33 13.27
CA THR A 61 0.53 4.45 13.33
C THR A 61 0.23 3.06 12.76
N PRO A 62 -0.86 2.37 13.17
CA PRO A 62 -1.25 1.10 12.58
C PRO A 62 -1.49 1.16 11.06
N LEU A 63 -2.11 2.22 10.54
CA LEU A 63 -2.28 2.37 9.08
C LEU A 63 -0.96 2.51 8.34
N VAL A 64 0.02 3.22 8.93
CA VAL A 64 1.37 3.33 8.35
C VAL A 64 2.04 1.95 8.30
N GLU A 65 1.87 1.13 9.32
CA GLU A 65 2.39 -0.23 9.37
C GLU A 65 1.70 -1.15 8.37
N VAL A 66 0.37 -1.11 8.28
CA VAL A 66 -0.39 -1.86 7.27
C VAL A 66 0.09 -1.50 5.87
N ARG A 67 0.22 -0.20 5.57
CA ARG A 67 0.76 0.28 4.29
C ARG A 67 2.16 -0.25 4.02
N LYS A 68 3.02 -0.34 5.04
CA LYS A 68 4.36 -0.93 4.91
C LYS A 68 4.26 -2.42 4.55
N SER A 69 3.44 -3.18 5.27
CA SER A 69 3.22 -4.61 5.01
C SER A 69 2.65 -4.87 3.61
N VAL A 70 1.69 -4.06 3.15
CA VAL A 70 1.17 -4.14 1.77
C VAL A 70 2.28 -3.95 0.75
N ARG A 71 3.17 -2.96 0.94
CA ARG A 71 4.30 -2.73 0.01
C ARG A 71 5.28 -3.89 -0.01
N GLU A 72 5.64 -4.42 1.16
CA GLU A 72 6.53 -5.58 1.27
C GLU A 72 5.95 -6.79 0.54
N GLU A 73 4.65 -7.00 0.66
CA GLU A 73 3.95 -8.11 0.01
C GLU A 73 3.86 -7.94 -1.52
N LEU A 74 3.61 -6.72 -2.00
CA LEU A 74 3.69 -6.40 -3.43
C LEU A 74 5.10 -6.61 -4.00
N LEU A 75 6.15 -6.27 -3.24
CA LEU A 75 7.53 -6.54 -3.62
C LEU A 75 7.82 -8.04 -3.68
N ARG A 76 7.34 -8.82 -2.69
CA ARG A 76 7.47 -10.28 -2.68
C ARG A 76 6.85 -10.90 -3.94
N ARG A 77 5.63 -10.52 -4.30
CA ARG A 77 4.96 -11.03 -5.52
C ARG A 77 5.72 -10.68 -6.80
N ARG A 78 6.16 -9.42 -6.95
CA ARG A 78 6.98 -9.00 -8.11
C ARG A 78 8.32 -9.75 -8.19
N SER A 79 8.94 -10.04 -7.04
CA SER A 79 10.18 -10.81 -7.01
C SER A 79 9.97 -12.30 -7.30
N GLY A 80 8.83 -12.87 -6.86
CA GLY A 80 8.45 -14.26 -7.16
C GLY A 80 8.13 -14.46 -8.65
N GLU A 81 7.50 -13.48 -9.29
CA GLU A 81 7.30 -13.46 -10.75
C GLU A 81 8.63 -13.32 -11.53
N ALA A 82 9.65 -12.71 -10.92
CA ALA A 82 10.98 -12.51 -11.53
C ALA A 82 11.95 -13.70 -11.34
N LEU A 83 11.54 -14.80 -10.71
CA LEU A 83 12.38 -15.96 -10.39
C LEU A 83 12.18 -17.18 -11.29
N VAL A 84 11.62 -17.01 -12.49
CA VAL A 84 11.91 -17.96 -13.57
C VAL A 84 13.12 -17.41 -14.33
N PRO A 85 14.25 -18.13 -14.40
CA PRO A 85 15.31 -17.80 -15.33
C PRO A 85 14.70 -17.79 -16.74
N ILE A 86 14.49 -16.60 -17.30
CA ILE A 86 14.28 -16.46 -18.73
C ILE A 86 15.62 -16.87 -19.33
N ASP A 87 15.67 -18.12 -19.78
CA ASP A 87 16.53 -18.62 -20.85
C ASP A 87 17.71 -17.69 -21.16
N ARG A 88 18.77 -17.75 -20.34
CA ARG A 88 20.06 -17.18 -20.69
C ARG A 88 20.74 -18.13 -21.67
N ASP A 89 20.09 -18.35 -22.81
CA ASP A 89 20.82 -18.80 -23.96
C ASP A 89 21.71 -17.62 -24.41
N PRO A 90 23.05 -17.79 -24.41
CA PRO A 90 23.95 -16.73 -24.82
C PRO A 90 23.64 -16.34 -26.26
N VAL A 91 23.36 -15.06 -26.49
CA VAL A 91 23.15 -14.52 -27.85
C VAL A 91 24.37 -14.86 -28.70
N PRO A 92 24.23 -15.62 -29.80
CA PRO A 92 25.35 -15.91 -30.69
C PRO A 92 25.94 -14.60 -31.21
N GLY A 93 27.26 -14.44 -31.08
CA GLY A 93 28.00 -13.17 -31.23
C GLY A 93 27.92 -12.44 -32.57
N ARG A 94 27.07 -12.89 -33.50
CA ARG A 94 26.86 -12.31 -34.82
C ARG A 94 25.79 -11.21 -34.87
N TYR A 95 25.05 -10.97 -33.78
CA TYR A 95 24.00 -9.93 -33.71
C TYR A 95 24.16 -8.94 -32.54
N SER A 96 25.26 -9.00 -31.79
CA SER A 96 25.49 -8.16 -30.60
C SER A 96 25.65 -6.66 -30.91
N GLU A 97 26.21 -6.31 -32.08
CA GLU A 97 26.51 -4.91 -32.40
C GLU A 97 25.28 -4.09 -32.81
N GLN A 98 24.25 -4.72 -33.37
CA GLN A 98 23.02 -4.01 -33.77
C GLN A 98 22.15 -3.60 -32.57
N VAL A 99 22.15 -4.41 -31.50
CA VAL A 99 21.37 -4.13 -30.28
C VAL A 99 22.04 -3.03 -29.44
N ARG A 100 23.38 -2.98 -29.41
CA ARG A 100 24.14 -1.94 -28.69
C ARG A 100 23.88 -0.54 -29.27
N ASN A 101 23.85 -0.41 -30.60
CA ASN A 101 23.61 0.89 -31.26
C ASN A 101 22.19 1.46 -31.05
N TYR A 102 21.20 0.62 -30.76
CA TYR A 102 19.82 1.06 -30.49
C TYR A 102 19.71 1.73 -29.11
N TYR A 103 20.38 1.18 -28.09
CA TYR A 103 20.37 1.76 -26.74
C TYR A 103 21.29 2.98 -26.58
N GLU A 104 22.38 3.09 -27.36
CA GLU A 104 23.24 4.28 -27.34
C GLU A 104 22.57 5.53 -27.97
N LYS A 105 21.58 5.37 -28.86
CA LYS A 105 20.83 6.50 -29.45
C LYS A 105 19.62 6.96 -28.63
N LEU A 106 19.04 6.10 -27.80
CA LEU A 106 17.89 6.44 -26.95
C LEU A 106 18.26 7.12 -25.62
N GLY A 107 19.55 7.15 -25.26
CA GLY A 107 20.07 7.88 -24.09
C GLY A 107 20.57 9.29 -24.41
N LYS A 108 20.36 9.77 -25.64
CA LYS A 108 20.84 11.07 -26.10
C LYS A 108 19.68 11.85 -26.74
N ASP A 109 18.63 12.07 -25.95
CA ASP A 109 17.70 13.19 -26.03
C ASP A 109 17.20 13.53 -24.62
#